data_AF-D9Q025-F1
#
_entry.id   AF-D9Q025-F1
#
_cell.length_a   1.000
_cell.length_b   1.000
_cell.length_c   1.000
_cell.angle_alpha   90.00
_cell.angle_beta   90.00
_cell.angle_gamma   90.00
#
_symmetry.space_group_name_H-M   'P 1'
#
loop_
_entity.id
_entity.type
_entity.pdbx_description
1 polymer ?
#
loop_
_entity_poly.entity_id
_entity_poly.type
_entity_poly.pdbx_seq_one_letter_code
_entity_poly.pdbx_strand_id
1 'polypeptide(L)'
;MERGASPEGSPFEKSNREIARIMIKLLTNYWLYFTKNEEVNSDGMRLLASALRYAKGAAPQVRHALRESIRRPTLHSVLRVCESLGLDMNYICRLVSIAELGEIYGYGYYNVTAPCWQ
;
A
#
# COMPACT_ATOMS: atom_id res chain seq x y z
N MET A 1 -23.03 -1.78 36.50
CA MET A 1 -21.60 -1.64 36.15
C MET A 1 -21.52 -1.50 34.64
N GLU A 2 -21.57 -0.26 34.15
CA GLU A 2 -21.37 0.04 32.74
C GLU A 2 -19.89 -0.17 32.41
N ARG A 3 -19.58 -1.09 31.48
CA ARG A 3 -18.23 -1.22 30.94
C ARG A 3 -18.06 -0.07 29.95
N GLY A 4 -17.29 0.94 30.35
CA GLY A 4 -16.86 2.00 29.45
C GLY A 4 -16.19 1.39 28.22
N ALA A 5 -16.75 1.66 27.05
CA ALA A 5 -16.08 1.39 25.79
C ALA A 5 -14.82 2.25 25.75
N SER A 6 -13.64 1.61 25.76
CA SER A 6 -12.37 2.30 25.50
C SER A 6 -12.48 3.00 24.13
N PRO A 7 -12.21 4.31 24.03
CA PRO A 7 -12.26 5.04 22.75
C PRO A 7 -11.17 4.59 21.76
N GLU A 8 -10.18 3.84 22.24
CA GLU A 8 -9.21 3.14 21.41
C GLU A 8 -9.72 1.72 21.17
N GLY A 9 -10.12 1.43 19.93
CA GLY A 9 -10.53 0.10 19.46
C GLY A 9 -9.52 -0.99 19.83
N SER A 10 -9.88 -2.25 19.61
CA SER A 10 -9.04 -3.37 20.06
C SER A 10 -7.58 -3.24 19.58
N PRO A 11 -6.58 -3.78 20.29
CA PRO A 11 -5.18 -3.75 19.85
C PRO A 11 -4.98 -4.30 18.42
N PHE A 12 -5.87 -5.20 17.99
CA PHE A 12 -5.98 -5.72 16.63
C PHE A 12 -6.41 -4.65 15.63
N GLU A 13 -7.43 -3.86 15.93
CA GLU A 13 -7.89 -2.76 15.09
C GLU A 13 -6.82 -1.69 14.92
N LYS A 14 -6.07 -1.36 15.99
CA LYS A 14 -4.97 -0.38 15.91
C LYS A 14 -3.86 -0.87 14.98
N SER A 15 -3.43 -2.11 15.15
CA SER A 15 -2.36 -2.70 14.32
C SER A 15 -2.77 -2.84 12.86
N ASN A 16 -3.98 -3.36 12.60
CA ASN A 16 -4.52 -3.48 11.25
C ASN A 16 -4.65 -2.11 10.57
N ARG A 17 -5.08 -1.07 11.30
CA ARG A 17 -5.20 0.30 10.79
C ARG A 17 -3.85 0.89 10.37
N GLU A 18 -2.79 0.69 11.15
CA GLU A 18 -1.45 1.15 10.76
C GLU A 18 -0.91 0.40 9.54
N ILE A 19 -1.13 -0.92 9.46
CA ILE A 19 -0.76 -1.70 8.26
C ILE A 19 -1.55 -1.19 7.04
N ALA A 20 -2.86 -0.95 7.18
CA ALA A 20 -3.70 -0.41 6.11
C ALA A 20 -3.20 0.94 5.61
N ARG A 21 -2.81 1.86 6.51
CA ARG A 21 -2.21 3.15 6.13
C ARG A 21 -0.95 2.98 5.30
N ILE A 22 -0.09 2.02 5.66
CA ILE A 22 1.13 1.74 4.90
C ILE A 22 0.80 1.17 3.52
N MET A 23 -0.15 0.24 3.43
CA MET A 23 -0.58 -0.33 2.13
C MET A 23 -1.16 0.75 1.23
N ILE A 24 -2.06 1.60 1.75
CA ILE A 24 -2.64 2.72 1.01
C ILE A 24 -1.53 3.67 0.55
N LYS A 25 -0.56 4.02 1.42
CA LYS A 25 0.56 4.90 1.06
C LYS A 25 1.41 4.31 -0.07
N LEU A 26 1.68 3.00 -0.06
CA LEU A 26 2.38 2.33 -1.15
C LEU A 26 1.62 2.49 -2.47
N LEU A 27 0.31 2.19 -2.45
CA LEU A 27 -0.51 2.16 -3.66
C LEU A 27 -0.82 3.56 -4.22
N THR A 28 -1.07 4.55 -3.36
CA THR A 28 -1.27 5.94 -3.79
C THR A 28 -0.01 6.54 -4.43
N ASN A 29 1.18 6.07 -4.04
CA ASN A 29 2.45 6.53 -4.60
C ASN A 29 3.08 5.42 -5.44
N TYR A 30 2.28 4.76 -6.28
CA TYR A 30 2.69 3.61 -7.06
C TYR A 30 3.99 3.84 -7.84
N TRP A 31 4.06 4.94 -8.60
CA TRP A 31 5.22 5.33 -9.41
C TRP A 31 6.51 5.52 -8.59
N LEU A 32 6.40 5.82 -7.29
CA LEU A 32 7.55 6.00 -6.41
C LEU A 32 8.04 4.68 -5.81
N TYR A 33 7.13 3.74 -5.54
CA TYR A 33 7.43 2.54 -4.76
C TYR A 33 7.42 1.25 -5.57
N PHE A 34 6.96 1.29 -6.81
CA PHE A 34 6.90 0.14 -7.70
C PHE A 34 7.74 0.36 -8.95
N THR A 35 8.27 -0.72 -9.48
CA THR A 35 8.90 -0.75 -10.80
C THR A 35 7.83 -0.91 -11.88
N LYS A 36 8.21 -0.72 -13.14
CA LYS A 36 7.33 -0.98 -14.29
C LYS A 36 6.85 -2.43 -14.40
N ASN A 37 7.52 -3.36 -13.71
CA ASN A 37 7.16 -4.78 -13.66
C ASN A 37 6.26 -5.10 -12.45
N GLU A 38 5.67 -4.08 -11.82
CA GLU A 38 4.81 -4.21 -10.63
C GLU A 38 5.53 -4.78 -9.40
N GLU A 39 6.86 -4.72 -9.37
CA GLU A 39 7.66 -5.15 -8.21
C GLU A 39 7.89 -3.97 -7.27
N VAL A 40 7.87 -4.20 -5.96
CA VAL A 40 8.17 -3.15 -4.98
C VAL A 40 9.68 -2.87 -5.02
N ASN A 41 10.05 -1.62 -5.26
CA ASN A 41 11.45 -1.20 -5.31
C ASN A 41 12.07 -1.07 -3.90
N SER A 42 13.34 -0.64 -3.81
CA SER A 42 14.06 -0.54 -2.53
C SER A 42 13.39 0.41 -1.52
N ASP A 43 12.83 1.52 -1.99
CA ASP A 43 12.16 2.49 -1.11
C ASP A 43 10.78 1.98 -0.67
N GLY A 44 10.06 1.35 -1.58
CA GLY A 44 8.81 0.66 -1.27
C GLY A 44 9.05 -0.48 -0.26
N MET A 45 10.15 -1.20 -0.37
CA MET A 45 10.52 -2.26 0.57
C MET A 45 10.83 -1.74 1.95
N ARG A 46 11.50 -0.58 2.07
CA ARG A 46 11.70 0.08 3.38
C ARG A 46 10.37 0.46 4.03
N LEU A 47 9.44 0.99 3.24
CA LEU A 47 8.10 1.34 3.71
C LEU A 47 7.29 0.09 4.08
N LEU A 48 7.31 -0.96 3.26
CA LEU A 48 6.61 -2.22 3.50
C LEU A 48 7.17 -2.93 4.74
N ALA A 49 8.49 -3.00 4.90
CA ALA A 49 9.14 -3.58 6.08
C ALA A 49 8.76 -2.83 7.37
N SER A 50 8.48 -1.53 7.27
CA SER A 50 8.01 -0.72 8.40
C SER A 50 6.68 -1.21 8.98
N ALA A 51 5.85 -1.88 8.17
CA ALA A 51 4.59 -2.48 8.61
C ALA A 51 4.79 -3.69 9.54
N LEU A 52 5.96 -4.36 9.50
CA LEU A 52 6.25 -5.51 10.34
C LEU A 52 6.23 -5.16 11.84
N ARG A 53 6.46 -3.90 12.20
CA ARG A 53 6.36 -3.42 13.59
C ARG A 53 4.96 -3.63 14.18
N TYR A 54 3.92 -3.66 13.33
CA TYR A 54 2.53 -3.85 13.75
C TYR A 54 2.06 -5.31 13.61
N ALA A 55 2.87 -6.18 12.99
CA ALA A 55 2.47 -7.55 12.68
C ALA A 55 2.13 -8.39 13.93
N LYS A 56 2.74 -8.09 15.09
CA LYS A 56 2.46 -8.82 16.35
C LYS A 56 1.03 -8.62 16.82
N GLY A 57 0.51 -7.40 16.72
CA GLY A 57 -0.85 -7.06 17.10
C GLY A 57 -1.89 -7.26 16.00
N ALA A 58 -1.48 -7.59 14.76
CA ALA A 58 -2.40 -7.80 13.65
C ALA A 58 -3.12 -9.17 13.71
N ALA A 59 -4.26 -9.24 13.01
CA ALA A 59 -4.99 -10.50 12.83
C ALA A 59 -4.11 -11.55 12.10
N PRO A 60 -4.25 -12.86 12.39
CA PRO A 60 -3.38 -13.90 11.83
C PRO A 60 -3.29 -13.90 10.30
N GLN A 61 -4.42 -13.70 9.61
CA GLN A 61 -4.49 -13.64 8.14
C GLN A 61 -3.72 -12.43 7.57
N VAL A 62 -3.81 -11.28 8.23
CA VAL A 62 -3.08 -10.06 7.85
C VAL A 62 -1.59 -10.26 8.02
N ARG A 63 -1.18 -10.86 9.15
CA ARG A 63 0.23 -11.18 9.42
C ARG A 63 0.80 -12.17 8.41
N HIS A 64 0.02 -13.17 8.01
CA HIS A 64 0.44 -14.13 6.98
C HIS A 64 0.64 -13.43 5.62
N ALA A 65 -0.35 -12.66 5.18
CA ALA A 65 -0.27 -11.91 3.93
C ALA A 65 0.91 -10.92 3.93
N LEU A 66 1.14 -10.21 5.03
CA LEU A 66 2.24 -9.25 5.17
C LEU A 66 3.62 -9.92 5.10
N ARG A 67 3.77 -11.13 5.65
CA ARG A 67 5.04 -11.87 5.53
C ARG A 67 5.29 -12.32 4.10
N GLU A 68 4.25 -12.79 3.42
CA GLU A 68 4.36 -13.18 2.02
C GLU A 68 4.68 -11.99 1.12
N SER A 69 4.13 -10.80 1.39
CA SER A 69 4.47 -9.60 0.62
C SER A 69 5.91 -9.13 0.84
N ILE A 70 6.52 -9.40 1.98
CA ILE A 70 7.97 -9.16 2.18
C ILE A 70 8.80 -10.19 1.40
N ARG A 71 8.35 -11.46 1.36
CA ARG A 71 9.06 -12.55 0.68
C ARG A 71 8.99 -12.44 -0.84
N ARG A 72 7.86 -11.96 -1.37
CA ARG A 72 7.59 -11.80 -2.81
C ARG A 72 6.97 -10.43 -3.06
N PRO A 73 7.80 -9.38 -3.06
CA PRO A 73 7.33 -8.01 -3.00
C PRO A 73 6.83 -7.51 -4.36
N THR A 74 5.57 -7.81 -4.63
CA THR A 74 4.86 -7.49 -5.87
C THR A 74 3.57 -6.71 -5.56
N LEU A 75 3.03 -5.99 -6.53
CA LEU A 75 1.71 -5.36 -6.43
C LEU A 75 0.65 -6.37 -5.99
N HIS A 76 0.63 -7.56 -6.62
CA HIS A 76 -0.29 -8.63 -6.25
C HIS A 76 -0.19 -8.99 -4.74
N SER A 77 1.03 -9.14 -4.22
CA SER A 77 1.23 -9.44 -2.80
C SER A 77 0.73 -8.33 -1.86
N VAL A 78 0.88 -7.06 -2.26
CA VAL A 78 0.37 -5.89 -1.52
C VAL A 78 -1.15 -5.86 -1.54
N LEU A 79 -1.78 -6.14 -2.69
CA LEU A 79 -3.23 -6.25 -2.84
C LEU A 79 -3.81 -7.37 -1.95
N ARG A 80 -3.10 -8.50 -1.82
CA ARG A 80 -3.49 -9.58 -0.90
C ARG A 80 -3.47 -9.14 0.57
N VAL A 81 -2.56 -8.24 0.95
CA VAL A 81 -2.59 -7.62 2.29
C VAL A 81 -3.85 -6.75 2.44
N CYS A 82 -4.17 -5.91 1.46
CA CYS A 82 -5.39 -5.09 1.47
C CYS A 82 -6.67 -5.94 1.59
N GLU A 83 -6.76 -7.03 0.84
CA GLU A 83 -7.87 -7.98 0.92
C GLU A 83 -7.98 -8.60 2.32
N SER A 84 -6.86 -9.05 2.89
CA SER A 84 -6.82 -9.64 4.24
C SER A 84 -7.21 -8.65 5.36
N LEU A 85 -7.04 -7.35 5.11
CA LEU A 85 -7.45 -6.25 5.97
C LEU A 85 -8.94 -5.90 5.83
N GLY A 86 -9.65 -6.49 4.86
CA GLY A 86 -11.04 -6.20 4.57
C GLY A 86 -11.25 -4.81 3.95
N LEU A 87 -10.26 -4.29 3.21
CA LEU A 87 -10.39 -3.02 2.50
C LEU A 87 -11.31 -3.17 1.27
N ASP A 88 -12.01 -2.10 0.90
CA ASP A 88 -12.81 -2.08 -0.33
C ASP A 88 -11.90 -2.18 -1.56
N MET A 89 -11.89 -3.34 -2.19
CA MET A 89 -11.05 -3.60 -3.35
C MET A 89 -11.43 -2.76 -4.57
N ASN A 90 -12.68 -2.29 -4.69
CA ASN A 90 -13.04 -1.37 -5.77
C ASN A 90 -12.39 0.00 -5.59
N TYR A 91 -12.26 0.46 -4.34
CA TYR A 91 -11.50 1.66 -4.02
C TYR A 91 -10.00 1.45 -4.26
N ILE A 92 -9.45 0.30 -3.84
CA ILE A 92 -8.03 -0.02 -4.04
C ILE A 92 -7.66 -0.11 -5.53
N CYS A 93 -8.45 -0.79 -6.35
CA CYS A 93 -8.23 -0.85 -7.80
C CYS A 93 -8.26 0.55 -8.43
N ARG A 94 -9.18 1.43 -7.99
CA ARG A 94 -9.21 2.83 -8.45
C ARG A 94 -7.95 3.60 -8.09
N LEU A 95 -7.38 3.39 -6.90
CA LEU A 95 -6.10 4.03 -6.52
C LEU A 95 -4.97 3.61 -7.47
N VAL A 96 -4.86 2.32 -7.79
CA VAL A 96 -3.85 1.81 -8.70
C VAL A 96 -4.05 2.38 -10.10
N SER A 97 -5.27 2.33 -10.64
CA SER A 97 -5.57 2.87 -11.97
C SER A 97 -5.30 4.37 -12.09
N ILE A 98 -5.60 5.16 -11.05
CA ILE A 98 -5.28 6.60 -11.04
C ILE A 98 -3.76 6.81 -11.03
N ALA A 99 -3.02 6.01 -10.27
CA ALA A 99 -1.57 6.15 -10.19
C ALA A 99 -0.87 5.73 -11.50
N GLU A 100 -1.36 4.70 -12.19
CA GLU A 100 -0.93 4.30 -13.53
C GLU A 100 -1.26 5.37 -14.58
N LEU A 101 -2.47 5.94 -14.54
CA LEU A 101 -2.85 7.04 -15.42
C LEU A 101 -2.01 8.30 -15.16
N GLY A 102 -1.68 8.59 -13.90
CA GLY A 102 -0.77 9.67 -13.52
C GLY A 102 0.63 9.50 -14.13
N GLU A 103 1.11 8.27 -14.31
CA GLU A 103 2.35 7.98 -15.03
C GLU A 103 2.20 8.25 -16.53
N ILE A 104 1.07 7.87 -17.15
CA ILE A 104 0.78 8.14 -18.57
C ILE A 104 0.71 9.66 -18.84
N TYR A 105 0.02 10.44 -18.00
CA TYR A 105 -0.08 11.89 -18.16
C TYR A 105 1.19 12.62 -17.71
N GLY A 106 1.94 12.10 -16.74
CA GLY A 106 3.26 12.61 -16.37
C GLY A 106 4.26 12.45 -17.51
N TYR A 107 4.34 11.28 -18.14
CA TYR A 107 5.14 11.06 -19.34
C TYR A 107 4.67 11.88 -20.54
N GLY A 108 3.36 12.12 -20.67
CA GLY A 108 2.80 13.02 -21.68
C GLY A 108 3.20 14.48 -21.47
N TYR A 109 3.20 14.98 -20.23
CA TYR A 109 3.61 16.36 -19.95
C TYR A 109 5.12 16.58 -20.06
N TYR A 110 5.95 15.62 -19.64
CA TYR A 110 7.41 15.73 -19.76
C TYR A 110 7.93 15.49 -21.19
N ASN A 111 7.20 14.77 -22.06
CA ASN A 111 7.62 14.59 -23.46
C ASN A 111 6.99 15.58 -24.45
N VAL A 112 6.03 16.41 -24.03
CA VAL A 112 5.42 17.45 -24.88
C VAL A 112 5.94 18.86 -24.54
N THR A 113 6.76 19.01 -23.49
CA THR A 113 7.32 20.32 -23.06
C THR A 113 8.85 20.39 -23.08
N ALA A 114 9.52 19.60 -23.91
CA ALA A 114 10.82 19.99 -24.42
C ALA A 114 10.61 20.77 -25.73
N PRO A 115 10.36 22.08 -25.72
CA PRO A 115 10.50 22.84 -26.94
C PRO A 115 11.98 22.80 -27.30
N CYS A 116 12.26 22.19 -28.44
CA CYS A 116 13.51 22.34 -29.15
C CYS A 116 13.65 23.83 -29.48
N TRP A 117 14.32 24.60 -28.63
CA TRP A 117 14.81 25.92 -28.99
C TRP A 117 16.29 25.77 -29.30
N GLN A 118 16.59 25.84 -30.61
CA GLN A 118 17.88 26.30 -31.12
C GLN A 118 18.06 27.78 -30.79
#